data_AF-A0A8J8PYD9-F1
#
_entry.id   AF-A0A8J8PYD9-F1
#
_cell.length_a   1.000
_cell.length_b   1.000
_cell.length_c   1.000
_cell.angle_alpha   90.00
_cell.angle_beta   90.00
_cell.angle_gamma   90.00
#
_symmetry.space_group_name_H-M   'P 1'
#
loop_
_entity.id
_entity.type
_entity.pdbx_description
1 polymer ?
#
loop_
_entity_poly.entity_id
_entity_poly.type
_entity_poly.pdbx_seq_one_letter_code
_entity_poly.pdbx_strand_id
1 'polypeptide(L)' 'MNGERRSDGVVSVSTVRATLESVLSRDGDETIIEECRRCGTTVESAHIPCPACECDDIVEYRIE' A
#
# COMPACT_ATOMS: atom_id res chain seq x y z
N MET A 1 -45.13 -28.95 9.38
CA MET A 1 -44.32 -28.01 8.57
C MET A 1 -43.50 -27.17 9.55
N ASN A 2 -42.30 -27.63 9.92
CA ASN A 2 -41.46 -26.95 10.91
C ASN A 2 -40.50 -26.02 10.16
N GLY A 3 -40.67 -24.71 10.35
CA GLY A 3 -39.89 -23.67 9.69
C GLY A 3 -38.49 -23.56 10.28
N GLU A 4 -37.49 -23.68 9.41
CA GLU A 4 -36.07 -23.51 9.70
C GLU A 4 -35.79 -22.06 10.10
N ARG A 5 -35.31 -21.89 11.33
CA ARG A 5 -34.93 -20.60 11.91
C ARG A 5 -33.71 -20.05 11.18
N ARG A 6 -33.84 -18.84 10.66
CA ARG A 6 -32.82 -18.06 9.95
C ARG A 6 -31.63 -17.82 10.88
N SER A 7 -30.45 -18.16 10.37
CA SER A 7 -29.15 -17.91 11.01
C SER A 7 -28.92 -16.41 11.12
N ASP A 8 -29.04 -15.89 12.33
CA ASP A 8 -28.70 -14.50 12.66
C ASP A 8 -27.16 -14.38 12.67
N GLY A 9 -26.64 -13.57 11.76
CA GLY A 9 -25.21 -13.42 11.51
C GLY A 9 -24.51 -12.69 12.66
N VAL A 10 -24.18 -13.41 13.73
CA VAL A 10 -23.19 -12.95 14.69
C VAL A 10 -21.84 -12.99 13.97
N VAL A 11 -21.35 -11.82 13.56
CA VAL A 11 -19.95 -11.69 13.14
C VAL A 11 -19.11 -12.00 14.37
N SER A 12 -18.54 -13.20 14.39
CA SER A 12 -17.69 -13.66 15.47
C SER A 12 -16.57 -12.65 15.68
N VAL A 13 -16.24 -12.36 16.95
CA VAL A 13 -15.09 -11.52 17.32
C VAL A 13 -13.80 -11.98 16.64
N SER A 14 -13.66 -13.28 16.40
CA SER A 14 -12.57 -13.87 15.63
C SER A 14 -12.51 -13.38 14.17
N THR A 15 -13.66 -13.19 13.52
CA THR A 15 -13.74 -12.64 12.16
C THR A 15 -13.35 -11.18 12.14
N VAL A 16 -13.83 -10.38 13.11
CA VAL A 16 -13.44 -8.97 13.23
C VAL A 16 -11.94 -8.84 13.48
N ARG A 17 -11.38 -9.68 14.36
CA ARG A 17 -9.96 -9.70 14.66
C ARG A 17 -9.12 -10.08 13.45
N ALA A 18 -9.51 -11.13 12.71
CA ALA A 18 -8.79 -11.55 11.50
C ALA A 18 -8.82 -10.49 10.40
N THR A 19 -9.94 -9.79 10.22
CA THR A 19 -10.04 -8.68 9.27
C THR A 19 -9.15 -7.51 9.69
N LEU A 20 -9.11 -7.17 10.98
CA LEU A 20 -8.22 -6.13 11.50
C LEU A 20 -6.75 -6.53 11.35
N GLU A 21 -6.40 -7.77 11.67
CA GLU A 21 -5.05 -8.31 11.47
C GLU A 21 -4.66 -8.24 9.99
N SER A 22 -5.55 -8.46 9.04
CA SER A 22 -5.27 -8.33 7.60
C SER A 22 -5.07 -6.88 7.14
N VAL A 23 -5.77 -5.92 7.77
CA VAL A 23 -5.62 -4.48 7.48
C VAL A 23 -4.35 -3.91 8.12
N LEU A 24 -4.03 -4.35 9.34
CA LEU A 24 -2.81 -3.94 10.05
C LEU A 24 -1.57 -4.67 9.52
N SER A 25 -1.72 -5.93 9.12
CA SER A 25 -0.73 -6.70 8.34
C SER A 25 -0.89 -6.43 6.85
N ARG A 26 -1.39 -5.24 6.45
CA ARG A 26 -1.13 -4.73 5.12
C ARG A 26 0.38 -4.53 5.06
N ASP A 27 1.01 -5.64 4.70
CA ASP A 27 2.42 -5.92 4.68
C ASP A 27 3.12 -4.74 4.03
N GLY A 28 4.00 -4.11 4.81
CA GLY A 28 5.30 -3.56 4.41
C GLY A 28 5.55 -3.14 2.97
N ASP A 29 4.56 -2.63 2.23
CA ASP A 29 4.76 -1.89 1.00
C ASP A 29 5.37 -0.55 1.43
N GLU A 30 6.66 -0.59 1.80
CA GLU A 30 7.51 0.58 1.95
C GLU A 30 7.21 1.44 0.72
N THR A 31 6.49 2.54 0.92
CA THR A 31 6.15 3.41 -0.20
C THR A 31 7.43 4.15 -0.52
N ILE A 32 8.14 3.62 -1.51
CA ILE A 32 9.37 4.20 -2.05
C ILE A 32 8.96 5.23 -3.08
N ILE A 33 9.39 6.48 -2.87
CA ILE A 33 9.22 7.58 -3.82
C ILE A 33 10.60 7.98 -4.31
N GLU A 34 10.82 7.94 -5.62
CA GLU A 34 12.06 8.40 -6.25
C GLU A 34 11.84 9.76 -6.94
N GLU A 35 12.76 10.70 -6.75
CA GLU A 35 12.65 12.08 -7.26
C GLU A 35 13.99 12.60 -7.79
N CYS A 36 14.02 13.27 -8.97
CA CYS A 36 15.24 13.97 -9.40
C CYS A 36 15.48 15.19 -8.51
N ARG A 37 16.66 15.25 -7.87
CA ARG A 37 17.06 16.36 -7.00
C ARG A 37 17.15 17.70 -7.72
N ARG A 38 17.34 17.67 -9.04
CA ARG A 38 17.55 18.88 -9.84
C ARG A 38 16.26 19.61 -10.19
N CYS A 39 15.21 18.86 -10.54
CA CYS A 39 13.96 19.45 -11.05
C CYS A 39 12.71 19.04 -10.25
N GLY A 40 12.83 18.13 -9.28
CA GLY A 40 11.71 17.64 -8.46
C GLY A 40 10.76 16.70 -9.21
N THR A 41 11.16 16.16 -10.36
CA THR A 41 10.33 15.19 -11.08
C THR A 41 10.38 13.86 -10.37
N THR A 42 9.22 13.36 -9.95
CA THR A 42 9.08 11.97 -9.50
C THR A 42 9.40 11.04 -10.67
N VAL A 43 10.30 10.10 -10.44
CA VAL A 43 10.71 9.10 -11.44
C VAL A 43 10.23 7.72 -10.99
N GLU A 44 9.93 6.86 -11.94
CA GLU A 44 9.82 5.43 -11.64
C GLU A 44 11.21 4.80 -11.81
N SER A 45 11.54 3.77 -11.03
CA SER A 45 12.91 3.22 -10.90
C SER A 45 13.59 2.80 -12.21
N ALA A 46 12.80 2.59 -13.27
CA ALA A 46 13.31 2.26 -14.61
C ALA A 46 13.86 3.47 -15.39
N HIS A 47 13.64 4.70 -14.91
CA HIS A 47 13.94 5.94 -15.63
C HIS A 47 15.13 6.70 -15.04
N ILE A 48 16.32 6.12 -15.22
CA ILE A 48 17.61 6.83 -15.09
C ILE A 48 18.23 6.91 -16.50
N PRO A 49 18.56 8.11 -17.02
CA PRO A 49 18.46 9.43 -16.38
C PRO A 49 17.02 9.97 -16.31
N CYS A 50 16.81 11.02 -15.49
CA CYS A 50 15.53 11.71 -15.34
C CYS A 50 14.99 12.16 -16.70
N PRO A 51 13.74 11.80 -17.07
CA PRO A 51 13.19 12.12 -18.38
C PRO A 51 12.90 13.61 -18.60
N ALA A 52 12.90 14.43 -17.54
CA ALA A 52 12.57 15.85 -17.62
C ALA A 52 13.79 16.77 -17.83
N CYS A 53 14.94 16.43 -17.23
CA CYS A 53 16.13 17.29 -17.26
C CYS A 53 17.45 16.53 -17.49
N GLU A 54 17.35 15.23 -17.78
CA GLU A 54 18.47 14.35 -18.13
C GLU A 54 19.53 14.24 -17.01
N CYS A 55 19.15 14.58 -15.77
CA CYS A 55 19.96 14.39 -14.55
C CYS A 55 20.02 12.90 -14.18
N ASP A 56 21.14 12.44 -13.61
CA ASP A 56 21.26 11.13 -12.95
C ASP A 56 21.16 11.20 -11.42
N ASP A 57 21.00 12.41 -10.86
CA ASP A 57 20.87 12.64 -9.42
C ASP A 57 19.42 12.44 -8.94
N ILE A 58 19.09 11.19 -8.60
CA ILE A 58 17.80 10.74 -8.07
C ILE A 58 17.91 10.44 -6.58
N VAL A 59 16.97 10.95 -5.77
CA VAL A 59 16.83 10.65 -4.34
C VAL A 59 15.64 9.74 -4.08
N GLU A 60 15.79 8.85 -3.10
CA GLU A 60 14.77 7.93 -2.64
C GLU A 60 14.23 8.38 -1.27
N TYR A 61 12.90 8.44 -1.14
CA TYR A 61 12.19 8.64 0.12
C TYR A 61 11.41 7.38 0.48
N ARG A 62 11.45 7.00 1.75
CA ARG A 62 10.70 5.87 2.29
C ARG A 62 9.66 6.39 3.26
N ILE A 63 8.42 5.99 3.07
CA ILE A 63 7.33 6.31 4.01
C ILE A 63 7.12 5.09 4.90
N GLU A 64 7.36 5.27 6.20
CA GLU A 64 7.12 4.30 7.29
C GLU A 64 5.75 4.52 7.95
#